data_AF-A0A9X9C868-F1
#
_entry.id   AF-A0A9X9C868-F1
#
_cell.length_a   1.000
_cell.length_b   1.000
_cell.length_c   1.000
_cell.angle_alpha   90.00
_cell.angle_beta   90.00
_cell.angle_gamma   90.00
#
_symmetry.space_group_name_H-M   'P 1'
#
loop_
_entity.id
_entity.type
_entity.pdbx_description
1 polymer ?
#
loop_
_entity_poly.entity_id
_entity_poly.type
_entity_poly.pdbx_seq_one_letter_code
_entity_poly.pdbx_strand_id
1 'polypeptide(L)' 'MSIKKQANKLQDRQLKYVLTKYIIPNKGLDFNEIRTEEEWNDIQEGLKKYHNLSEDEHMELSLSIKNGTYEL' A
#
# COMPACT_ATOMS: atom_id res chain seq x y z
N MET A 1 19.67 6.17 -4.81
CA MET A 1 18.36 6.86 -4.88
C MET A 1 18.28 7.84 -3.71
N SER A 2 17.84 9.09 -3.92
CA SER A 2 17.67 10.03 -2.79
C SER A 2 16.49 9.60 -1.92
N ILE A 3 16.67 9.66 -0.59
CA ILE A 3 15.69 9.32 0.45
C ILE A 3 14.29 9.91 0.17
N LYS A 4 14.22 11.13 -0.41
CA LYS A 4 12.96 11.79 -0.80
C LYS A 4 12.14 11.00 -1.84
N LYS A 5 12.77 10.26 -2.76
CA LYS A 5 12.06 9.46 -3.77
C LYS A 5 11.44 8.19 -3.16
N GLN A 6 12.09 7.58 -2.18
CA GLN A 6 11.56 6.39 -1.48
C GLN A 6 10.38 6.76 -0.59
N ALA A 7 10.49 7.85 0.19
CA ALA A 7 9.38 8.35 1.00
C ALA A 7 8.12 8.63 0.16
N ASN A 8 8.29 9.20 -1.05
CA ASN A 8 7.15 9.49 -1.94
C ASN A 8 6.52 8.23 -2.55
N LYS A 9 7.31 7.16 -2.76
CA LYS A 9 6.83 5.86 -3.27
C LYS A 9 6.01 5.13 -2.21
N LEU A 10 6.41 5.20 -0.95
CA LEU A 10 5.70 4.56 0.16
C LEU A 10 4.41 5.31 0.54
N GLN A 11 4.31 6.60 0.23
CA GLN A 11 3.13 7.45 0.51
C GLN A 11 2.11 7.52 -0.64
N ASP A 12 2.23 6.63 -1.62
CA ASP A 12 1.35 6.59 -2.79
C ASP A 12 -0.11 6.28 -2.42
N ARG A 13 -1.08 7.01 -3.01
CA ARG A 13 -2.52 6.88 -2.72
C ARG A 13 -3.01 5.43 -2.86
N GLN A 14 -2.62 4.74 -3.92
CA GLN A 14 -3.11 3.40 -4.22
C GLN A 14 -2.46 2.36 -3.31
N LEU A 15 -1.18 2.55 -3.01
CA LEU A 15 -0.48 1.74 -2.01
C LEU A 15 -1.14 1.87 -0.63
N LYS A 16 -1.43 3.10 -0.18
CA LYS A 16 -2.17 3.35 1.06
C LYS A 16 -3.52 2.65 1.06
N TYR A 17 -4.27 2.78 -0.04
CA TYR A 17 -5.58 2.16 -0.17
C TYR A 17 -5.52 0.65 0.09
N VAL A 18 -4.62 -0.07 -0.59
CA VAL A 18 -4.52 -1.53 -0.44
C VAL A 18 -3.96 -1.95 0.92
N LEU A 19 -3.05 -1.15 1.49
CA LEU A 19 -2.51 -1.40 2.82
C LEU A 19 -3.61 -1.31 3.88
N THR A 20 -4.40 -0.24 3.85
CA THR A 20 -5.48 0.00 4.81
C THR A 20 -6.63 -0.99 4.66
N LYS A 21 -6.99 -1.37 3.42
CA LYS A 21 -8.17 -2.21 3.15
C LYS A 21 -7.91 -3.71 3.23
N TYR A 22 -6.72 -4.17 2.82
CA TYR A 22 -6.45 -5.60 2.61
C TYR A 22 -5.23 -6.09 3.39
N ILE A 23 -4.08 -5.43 3.27
CA ILE A 23 -2.82 -5.98 3.83
C ILE A 23 -2.77 -5.88 5.35
N ILE A 24 -2.97 -4.70 5.93
CA ILE A 24 -2.87 -4.48 7.39
C ILE A 24 -3.98 -5.24 8.14
N PRO A 25 -5.25 -5.20 7.70
CA PRO A 25 -6.31 -5.98 8.35
C PRO A 25 -6.19 -7.49 8.09
N ASN A 26 -5.23 -7.93 7.27
CA ASN A 26 -5.13 -9.30 6.77
C ASN A 26 -6.45 -9.80 6.15
N LYS A 27 -7.10 -8.91 5.39
CA LYS A 27 -8.36 -9.18 4.70
C LYS A 27 -8.04 -9.60 3.27
N GLY A 28 -8.56 -10.75 2.86
CA GLY A 28 -8.52 -11.16 1.46
C GLY A 28 -9.24 -10.16 0.56
N LEU A 29 -8.91 -10.16 -0.72
CA LEU A 29 -9.58 -9.29 -1.68
C LEU A 29 -11.06 -9.68 -1.79
N ASP A 30 -11.94 -8.78 -1.34
CA ASP A 30 -13.40 -8.95 -1.37
C ASP A 30 -13.98 -8.17 -2.54
N PHE A 31 -14.29 -8.90 -3.62
CA PHE A 31 -14.88 -8.32 -4.83
C PHE A 31 -16.25 -7.68 -4.58
N ASN A 32 -16.97 -8.07 -3.52
CA ASN A 32 -18.26 -7.48 -3.20
C ASN A 32 -18.13 -6.07 -2.59
N GLU A 33 -16.95 -5.69 -2.11
CA GLU A 33 -16.70 -4.35 -1.59
C GLU A 33 -16.27 -3.34 -2.66
N ILE A 34 -16.03 -3.81 -3.88
CA ILE A 34 -15.56 -3.00 -5.00
C ILE A 34 -16.78 -2.42 -5.70
N ARG A 35 -16.97 -1.11 -5.60
CA ARG A 35 -18.16 -0.41 -6.06
C ARG A 35 -17.96 0.27 -7.41
N THR A 36 -16.72 0.55 -7.80
CA THR A 36 -16.40 1.26 -9.04
C THR A 36 -15.21 0.68 -9.78
N GLU A 37 -15.13 0.96 -11.09
CA GLU A 37 -13.95 0.63 -11.90
C GLU A 37 -12.69 1.39 -11.44
N GLU A 38 -12.85 2.61 -10.91
CA GLU A 38 -11.74 3.38 -10.32
C GLU A 38 -11.17 2.66 -9.09
N GLU A 39 -12.03 2.16 -8.20
CA GLU A 39 -11.59 1.36 -7.05
C GLU A 39 -10.88 0.08 -7.50
N TRP A 40 -11.40 -0.59 -8.53
CA TRP A 40 -10.73 -1.77 -9.10
C TRP A 40 -9.33 -1.44 -9.61
N ASN A 41 -9.17 -0.34 -10.34
CA ASN A 41 -7.88 0.11 -10.85
C ASN A 41 -6.92 0.48 -9.70
N ASP A 42 -7.40 1.20 -8.69
CA ASP A 42 -6.60 1.56 -7.51
C ASP A 42 -6.12 0.32 -6.75
N ILE A 43 -6.97 -0.72 -6.65
CA ILE A 43 -6.60 -1.99 -6.03
C ILE A 43 -5.53 -2.71 -6.85
N GLN A 44 -5.70 -2.82 -8.16
CA GLN A 44 -4.74 -3.48 -9.04
C GLN A 44 -3.38 -2.79 -9.02
N GLU A 45 -3.36 -1.46 -9.16
CA GLU A 45 -2.12 -0.68 -9.13
C GLU A 45 -1.48 -0.68 -7.74
N GLY A 46 -2.27 -0.58 -6.67
CA GLY A 46 -1.80 -0.63 -5.29
C GLY A 46 -1.15 -1.97 -4.95
N LEU A 47 -1.80 -3.09 -5.28
CA LEU A 47 -1.25 -4.43 -5.06
C LEU A 47 0.02 -4.65 -5.89
N LYS A 48 0.04 -4.21 -7.14
CA LYS A 48 1.24 -4.28 -7.98
C LYS A 48 2.39 -3.48 -7.38
N LYS A 49 2.12 -2.27 -6.87
CA LYS A 49 3.14 -1.45 -6.19
C LYS A 49 3.66 -2.15 -4.93
N TYR A 50 2.76 -2.71 -4.12
CA TYR A 50 3.12 -3.46 -2.92
C TYR A 50 3.99 -4.67 -3.25
N HIS A 51 3.62 -5.50 -4.23
CA HIS A 51 4.40 -6.68 -4.63
C HIS A 51 5.74 -6.34 -5.28
N ASN A 52 5.88 -5.14 -5.84
CA ASN A 52 7.14 -4.66 -6.43
C ASN A 52 8.02 -3.93 -5.42
N LEU A 53 7.65 -3.88 -4.14
CA LEU A 53 8.56 -3.40 -3.10
C LEU A 53 9.68 -4.42 -2.90
N SER A 54 10.90 -3.93 -2.67
CA SER A 54 11.99 -4.80 -2.20
C SER A 54 11.72 -5.25 -0.76
N GLU A 55 12.46 -6.26 -0.29
CA GLU A 55 12.40 -6.71 1.11
C GLU A 55 12.72 -5.57 2.09
N ASP A 56 13.71 -4.73 1.78
CA ASP A 56 14.03 -3.53 2.57
C ASP A 56 12.88 -2.53 2.59
N GLU A 57 12.23 -2.29 1.44
CA GLU A 57 11.07 -1.38 1.35
C GLU A 57 9.86 -1.94 2.13
N HIS A 58 9.64 -3.26 2.10
CA HIS A 58 8.62 -3.91 2.92
C HIS A 58 8.93 -3.78 4.42
N MET A 59 10.19 -3.92 4.81
CA MET A 59 10.62 -3.75 6.19
C MET A 59 10.43 -2.30 6.65
N GLU A 60 10.86 -1.31 5.86
CA GLU A 60 10.65 0.11 6.15
C GLU A 60 9.17 0.48 6.25
N LEU A 61 8.34 -0.07 5.37
CA LEU A 61 6.90 0.13 5.38
C LEU A 61 6.28 -0.47 6.66
N SER A 62 6.65 -1.70 7.01
CA SER A 62 6.18 -2.39 8.22
C SER A 62 6.59 -1.62 9.48
N LEU A 63 7.84 -1.16 9.55
CA LEU A 63 8.35 -0.35 10.65
C LEU A 63 7.61 0.99 10.75
N SER A 64 7.35 1.66 9.63
CA SER A 64 6.63 2.94 9.60
C SER A 64 5.19 2.81 10.08
N ILE A 65 4.50 1.73 9.68
CA ILE A 65 3.15 1.41 10.15
C ILE A 65 3.17 1.12 11.65
N LYS A 66 4.10 0.27 12.11
CA LYS A 66 4.23 -0.09 13.54
C LYS A 66 4.56 1.11 14.43
N ASN A 67 5.38 2.03 13.93
CA ASN A 67 5.77 3.23 14.66
C ASN A 67 4.73 4.37 14.59
N GLY A 68 3.63 4.18 13.84
CA GLY A 68 2.60 5.21 13.66
C GLY A 68 3.04 6.41 12.83
N THR A 69 4.17 6.31 12.12
CA THR A 69 4.71 7.37 11.26
C THR A 69 4.22 7.25 9.81
N TYR A 70 3.46 6.20 9.51
CA TYR A 70 2.77 6.03 8.24
C TYR A 70 1.37 6.63 8.32
N GLU A 71 1.11 7.68 7.53
CA GLU A 71 -0.21 8.29 7.42
C GLU A 71 -1.13 7.39 6.58
N LEU A 72 -1.93 6.55 7.24
CA LEU A 72 -2.98 5.72 6.62
C LEU A 72 -4.21 6.52 6.21
#